data_AF-A0A183BM99-F1
#
_entry.id   AF-A0A183BM99-F1
#
_cell.length_a   1.000
_cell.length_b   1.000
_cell.length_c   1.000
_cell.angle_alpha   90.00
_cell.angle_beta   90.00
_cell.angle_gamma   90.00
#
_symmetry.space_group_name_H-M   'P 1'
#
loop_
_entity.id
_entity.type
_entity.pdbx_description
1 polymer ?
#
loop_
_entity_poly.entity_id
_entity_poly.type
_entity_poly.pdbx_seq_one_letter_code
_entity_poly.pdbx_strand_id
1 'polypeptide(L)'
;MARLRNLGKTLIKVNNVSPMISRDSIRVEGQRGALILEVEYEETPQLSGCSDWDKLEKVLQELERETAGLELRCAELNDQIEVLQRRLEVLDGVAKQIGKNAILSTEVDSPRKCHVSVANTTSILNHQNGPGQTNSGLNQQQQHVAPASLFLLCEDSMKNLTSFLDYYGKTAEETRRELREKSKQLSELKERHVKAEWELNKRRGKMEYDKNKRVIGIRLIGV
;
A
#
# COMPACT_ATOMS: atom_id res chain seq x y z
N MET A 1 -25.85 -44.20 -58.23
CA MET A 1 -26.20 -45.03 -57.05
C MET A 1 -25.26 -44.66 -55.90
N ALA A 2 -25.62 -43.66 -55.09
CA ALA A 2 -24.82 -43.23 -53.96
C ALA A 2 -25.10 -44.14 -52.74
N ARG A 3 -24.12 -44.94 -52.31
CA ARG A 3 -24.18 -45.65 -51.03
C ARG A 3 -24.07 -44.60 -49.92
N LEU A 4 -25.16 -44.40 -49.17
CA LEU A 4 -25.10 -43.73 -47.87
C LEU A 4 -24.12 -44.51 -46.99
N ARG A 5 -22.94 -43.93 -46.80
CA ARG A 5 -21.96 -44.39 -45.83
C ARG A 5 -22.54 -44.12 -44.44
N ASN A 6 -22.79 -45.17 -43.66
CA ASN A 6 -23.23 -45.03 -42.27
C ASN A 6 -22.13 -44.29 -41.50
N LEU A 7 -22.37 -43.02 -41.17
CA LEU A 7 -21.47 -42.24 -40.33
C LEU A 7 -21.54 -42.78 -38.89
N GLY A 8 -20.46 -43.39 -38.44
CA GLY A 8 -20.27 -43.79 -37.05
C GLY A 8 -19.91 -42.57 -36.21
N LYS A 9 -20.61 -42.39 -35.09
CA LYS A 9 -20.25 -41.39 -34.06
C LYS A 9 -19.75 -42.12 -32.82
N THR A 10 -18.52 -41.85 -32.43
CA THR A 10 -17.90 -42.47 -31.25
C THR A 10 -17.45 -41.37 -30.29
N LEU A 11 -17.76 -41.52 -29.01
CA LEU A 11 -17.27 -40.64 -27.95
C LEU A 11 -16.35 -41.41 -27.02
N ILE A 12 -15.09 -40.98 -26.95
CA ILE A 12 -14.10 -41.53 -26.03
C ILE A 12 -13.95 -40.54 -24.88
N LYS A 13 -14.20 -41.00 -23.65
CA LYS A 13 -13.98 -40.21 -22.44
C LYS A 13 -12.80 -40.78 -21.68
N VAL A 14 -11.77 -39.96 -21.48
CA VAL A 14 -10.60 -40.29 -20.66
C VAL A 14 -10.69 -39.47 -19.37
N ASN A 15 -10.83 -40.17 -18.25
CA ASN A 15 -10.95 -39.55 -16.93
C ASN A 15 -9.59 -39.49 -16.23
N ASN A 16 -9.47 -38.59 -15.25
CA ASN A 16 -8.30 -38.44 -14.37
C ASN A 16 -7.01 -38.17 -15.15
N VAL A 17 -7.10 -37.31 -16.17
CA VAL A 17 -5.96 -37.01 -17.02
C VAL A 17 -5.03 -36.01 -16.34
N SER A 18 -3.72 -36.27 -16.41
CA SER A 18 -2.71 -35.32 -15.91
C SER A 18 -2.87 -33.95 -16.57
N PRO A 19 -2.73 -32.82 -15.83
CA PRO A 19 -2.79 -31.48 -16.41
C PRO A 19 -1.65 -31.19 -17.41
N MET A 20 -0.59 -32.00 -17.41
CA MET A 20 0.58 -31.81 -18.29
C MET A 20 0.36 -32.31 -19.74
N ILE A 21 -0.74 -33.01 -20.02
CA ILE A 21 -1.03 -33.49 -21.38
C ILE A 21 -1.64 -32.33 -22.19
N SER A 22 -0.98 -31.86 -23.24
CA SER A 22 -1.51 -30.78 -24.09
C SER A 22 -2.48 -31.32 -25.15
N ARG A 23 -3.34 -30.45 -25.71
CA ARG A 23 -4.27 -30.82 -26.80
C ARG A 23 -3.52 -31.36 -28.02
N ASP A 24 -2.41 -30.71 -28.34
CA ASP A 24 -1.57 -31.08 -29.48
C ASP A 24 -0.79 -32.39 -29.26
N SER A 25 -0.82 -32.94 -28.04
CA SER A 25 -0.21 -34.22 -27.71
C SER A 25 -1.11 -35.42 -28.01
N ILE A 26 -2.36 -35.20 -28.43
CA ILE A 26 -3.34 -36.26 -28.65
C ILE A 26 -3.50 -36.50 -30.14
N ARG A 27 -3.31 -37.75 -30.56
CA ARG A 27 -3.49 -38.20 -31.95
C ARG A 27 -4.57 -39.27 -31.97
N VAL A 28 -5.42 -39.20 -32.99
CA VAL A 28 -6.47 -40.20 -33.22
C VAL A 28 -6.22 -40.86 -34.57
N GLU A 29 -6.16 -42.19 -34.56
CA GLU A 29 -5.94 -42.99 -35.76
C GLU A 29 -7.07 -44.01 -35.92
N GLY A 30 -7.57 -44.16 -37.15
CA GLY A 30 -8.61 -45.12 -37.49
C GLY A 30 -8.01 -46.51 -37.70
N GLN A 31 -8.50 -47.51 -36.98
CA GLN A 31 -8.05 -48.89 -37.20
C GLN A 31 -8.75 -49.50 -38.42
N ARG A 32 -8.03 -50.36 -39.17
CA ARG A 32 -8.59 -51.19 -40.26
C ARG A 32 -9.29 -50.43 -41.40
N GLY A 33 -8.76 -49.26 -41.77
CA GLY A 33 -9.27 -48.48 -42.92
C GLY A 33 -10.47 -47.59 -42.59
N ALA A 34 -10.83 -47.45 -41.32
CA ALA A 34 -11.79 -46.44 -40.88
C ALA A 34 -11.22 -45.05 -41.16
N LEU A 35 -12.01 -44.21 -41.83
CA LEU A 35 -11.62 -42.85 -42.18
C LEU A 35 -12.23 -41.88 -41.18
N ILE A 36 -11.38 -41.25 -40.37
CA ILE A 36 -11.80 -40.22 -39.42
C ILE A 36 -11.98 -38.92 -40.21
N LEU A 37 -13.20 -38.39 -40.21
CA LEU A 37 -13.57 -37.17 -40.90
C LEU A 37 -13.40 -35.96 -39.97
N GLU A 38 -13.79 -36.12 -38.70
CA GLU A 38 -13.79 -35.03 -37.73
C GLU A 38 -13.42 -35.54 -36.34
N VAL A 39 -12.58 -34.76 -35.66
CA VAL A 39 -12.20 -34.96 -34.27
C VAL A 39 -12.53 -33.67 -33.52
N GLU A 40 -13.49 -33.75 -32.62
CA GLU A 40 -13.81 -32.65 -31.70
C GLU A 40 -13.24 -32.99 -30.32
N TYR A 41 -12.49 -32.04 -29.76
CA TYR A 41 -11.88 -32.15 -28.45
C TYR A 41 -12.64 -31.29 -27.45
N GLU A 42 -13.11 -31.90 -26.38
CA GLU A 42 -13.78 -31.22 -25.29
C GLU A 42 -13.04 -31.47 -23.98
N GLU A 43 -12.76 -30.39 -23.26
CA GLU A 43 -12.09 -30.42 -21.97
C GLU A 43 -13.04 -29.91 -20.90
N THR A 44 -13.33 -30.77 -19.93
CA THR A 44 -14.18 -30.39 -18.80
C THR A 44 -13.46 -30.67 -17.48
N PRO A 45 -13.39 -29.70 -16.56
CA PRO A 45 -13.06 -29.98 -15.17
C PRO A 45 -14.17 -30.87 -14.59
N GLN A 46 -13.85 -31.97 -13.92
CA GLN A 46 -14.85 -32.82 -13.25
C GLN A 46 -15.62 -32.09 -12.14
N LEU A 47 -15.17 -30.90 -11.75
CA LEU A 47 -15.76 -30.11 -10.66
C LEU A 47 -16.77 -29.05 -11.13
N SER A 48 -16.92 -28.79 -12.43
CA SER A 48 -17.95 -27.86 -12.91
C SER A 48 -19.34 -28.44 -12.63
N GLY A 49 -19.99 -27.98 -11.56
CA GLY A 49 -21.32 -28.41 -11.13
C GLY A 49 -21.39 -29.28 -9.87
N CYS A 50 -20.28 -29.50 -9.16
CA CYS A 50 -20.30 -30.17 -7.86
C CYS A 50 -20.44 -29.15 -6.71
N SER A 51 -21.33 -29.41 -5.74
CA SER A 51 -21.55 -28.56 -4.55
C SER A 51 -20.25 -28.17 -3.82
N ASP A 52 -19.24 -29.03 -3.89
CA ASP A 52 -17.94 -28.79 -3.23
C ASP A 52 -17.11 -27.73 -3.94
N TRP A 53 -17.28 -27.54 -5.26
CA TRP A 53 -16.65 -26.44 -6.00
C TRP A 53 -17.29 -25.10 -5.63
N ASP A 54 -18.61 -25.02 -5.60
CA ASP A 54 -19.32 -23.80 -5.20
C ASP A 54 -19.01 -23.39 -3.75
N LYS A 55 -18.86 -24.38 -2.85
CA LYS A 55 -18.43 -24.12 -1.46
C LYS A 55 -17.00 -23.61 -1.40
N LEU A 56 -16.10 -24.17 -2.19
CA LEU A 56 -14.69 -23.82 -2.16
C LEU A 56 -14.41 -22.47 -2.86
N GLU A 57 -15.12 -22.17 -3.95
CA GLU A 57 -15.15 -20.87 -4.63
C GLU A 57 -15.61 -19.76 -3.66
N LYS A 58 -16.68 -20.01 -2.89
CA LYS A 58 -17.14 -19.10 -1.84
C LYS A 58 -16.07 -18.88 -0.75
N VAL A 59 -15.36 -19.93 -0.37
CA VAL A 59 -14.25 -19.82 0.61
C VAL A 59 -13.09 -19.00 0.05
N LEU A 60 -12.76 -19.17 -1.23
CA LEU A 60 -11.73 -18.36 -1.89
C LEU A 60 -12.13 -16.88 -1.98
N GLN A 61 -13.36 -16.60 -2.39
CA GLN A 61 -13.89 -15.22 -2.41
C GLN A 61 -13.90 -14.58 -1.02
N GLU A 62 -14.23 -15.35 0.02
CA GLU A 62 -14.17 -14.87 1.40
C GLU A 62 -12.75 -14.49 1.80
N LEU A 63 -11.77 -15.35 1.50
CA LEU A 63 -10.36 -15.08 1.80
C LEU A 63 -9.81 -13.91 1.01
N GLU A 64 -10.17 -13.78 -0.26
CA GLU A 64 -9.77 -12.65 -1.11
C GLU A 64 -10.30 -11.34 -0.55
N ARG A 65 -11.56 -11.33 -0.09
CA ARG A 65 -12.17 -10.20 0.59
C ARG A 65 -11.47 -9.91 1.92
N GLU A 66 -11.13 -10.94 2.69
CA GLU A 66 -10.40 -10.79 3.94
C GLU A 66 -9.00 -10.22 3.70
N THR A 67 -8.24 -10.72 2.71
CA THR A 67 -6.91 -10.21 2.35
C THR A 67 -6.98 -8.75 1.92
N ALA A 68 -7.92 -8.40 1.03
CA ALA A 68 -8.11 -7.03 0.59
C ALA A 68 -8.49 -6.10 1.76
N GLY A 69 -9.31 -6.58 2.70
CA GLY A 69 -9.64 -5.84 3.92
C GLY A 69 -8.45 -5.65 4.86
N LEU A 70 -7.57 -6.65 4.98
CA LEU A 70 -6.33 -6.55 5.77
C LEU A 70 -5.34 -5.58 5.13
N GLU A 71 -5.21 -5.60 3.81
CA GLU A 71 -4.36 -4.68 3.05
C GLU A 71 -4.81 -3.23 3.24
N LEU A 72 -6.12 -2.97 3.13
CA LEU A 72 -6.70 -1.64 3.37
C LEU A 72 -6.41 -1.13 4.78
N ARG A 73 -6.58 -1.98 5.80
CA ARG A 73 -6.26 -1.61 7.20
C ARG A 73 -4.77 -1.39 7.42
N CYS A 74 -3.90 -2.12 6.72
CA CYS A 74 -2.47 -1.88 6.76
C CYS A 74 -2.12 -0.51 6.18
N ALA A 75 -2.73 -0.14 5.05
CA ALA A 75 -2.56 1.18 4.44
C ALA A 75 -3.02 2.28 5.40
N GLU A 76 -4.22 2.15 5.98
CA GLU A 76 -4.75 3.13 6.94
C GLU A 76 -3.85 3.33 8.17
N LEU A 77 -3.33 2.24 8.76
CA LEU A 77 -2.40 2.35 9.88
C LEU A 77 -1.06 2.96 9.47
N ASN A 78 -0.59 2.68 8.26
CA ASN A 78 0.65 3.25 7.75
C ASN A 78 0.52 4.77 7.56
N ASP A 79 -0.61 5.24 7.03
CA ASP A 79 -0.92 6.67 6.92
C ASP A 79 -1.00 7.33 8.31
N GLN A 80 -1.64 6.68 9.29
CA GLN A 80 -1.69 7.18 10.67
C GLN A 80 -0.30 7.30 11.30
N ILE A 81 0.56 6.29 11.09
CA ILE A 81 1.96 6.30 11.55
C ILE A 81 2.71 7.47 10.92
N GLU A 82 2.55 7.69 9.61
CA GLU A 82 3.22 8.78 8.90
C GLU A 82 2.78 10.16 9.45
N VAL A 83 1.49 10.35 9.70
CA VAL A 83 0.97 11.59 10.32
C VAL A 83 1.58 11.80 11.70
N LEU A 84 1.65 10.76 12.54
CA LEU A 84 2.24 10.85 13.88
C LEU A 84 3.74 11.17 13.83
N GLN A 85 4.47 10.61 12.87
CA GLN A 85 5.88 10.93 12.63
C GLN A 85 6.06 12.39 12.23
N ARG A 86 5.30 12.88 11.24
CA ARG A 86 5.34 14.29 10.83
C ARG A 86 4.99 15.23 11.99
N ARG A 87 4.03 14.88 12.83
CA ARG A 87 3.67 15.67 14.02
C ARG A 87 4.84 15.77 15.01
N LEU A 88 5.54 14.66 15.26
CA LEU A 88 6.75 14.66 16.10
C LEU A 88 7.87 15.50 15.50
N GLU A 89 8.10 15.38 14.19
CA GLU A 89 9.12 16.17 13.50
C GLU A 89 8.87 17.68 13.60
N VAL A 90 7.61 18.11 13.45
CA VAL A 90 7.22 19.51 13.62
C VAL A 90 7.45 19.97 15.07
N LEU A 91 7.01 19.18 16.05
CA LEU A 91 7.22 19.50 17.47
C LEU A 91 8.70 19.61 17.84
N ASP A 92 9.51 18.65 17.41
CA ASP A 92 10.96 18.63 17.61
C ASP A 92 11.63 19.82 16.87
N GLY A 93 11.12 20.18 15.69
CA GLY A 93 11.57 21.33 14.91
C GLY A 93 11.34 22.66 15.64
N VAL A 94 10.13 22.86 16.17
CA VAL A 94 9.79 24.05 16.98
C VAL A 94 10.65 24.09 18.24
N ALA A 95 10.81 22.97 18.95
CA ALA A 95 11.66 22.89 20.14
C ALA A 95 13.13 23.23 19.84
N LYS A 96 13.67 22.75 18.71
CA LYS A 96 15.03 23.08 18.26
C LYS A 96 15.19 24.58 17.96
N GLN A 97 14.21 25.20 17.31
CA GLN A 97 14.25 26.63 16.98
C GLN A 97 14.21 27.49 18.25
N ILE A 98 13.34 27.15 19.20
CA ILE A 98 13.27 27.80 20.51
C ILE A 98 14.60 27.64 21.26
N GLY A 99 15.16 26.44 21.32
CA GLY A 99 16.44 26.18 21.98
C GLY A 99 17.60 26.99 21.39
N LYS A 100 17.68 27.10 20.06
CA LYS A 100 18.70 27.94 19.39
C LYS A 100 18.58 29.41 19.77
N ASN A 101 17.36 29.94 19.79
CA ASN A 101 17.10 31.35 20.10
C ASN A 101 17.33 31.67 21.59
N ALA A 102 17.18 30.69 22.49
CA ALA A 102 17.37 30.88 23.92
C ALA A 102 18.84 30.87 24.38
N ILE A 103 19.75 30.21 23.63
CA ILE A 103 21.15 29.96 24.06
C ILE A 103 22.15 30.98 23.48
N LEU A 104 21.83 31.67 22.39
CA LEU A 104 22.77 32.52 21.62
C LEU A 104 23.09 33.91 22.22
N SER A 105 22.91 34.17 23.52
CA SER A 105 23.27 35.48 24.12
C SER A 105 23.79 35.38 25.54
N THR A 106 24.96 34.78 25.69
CA THR A 106 25.82 34.94 26.88
C THR A 106 27.14 35.61 26.49
N GLU A 107 27.10 36.77 25.83
CA GLU A 107 28.26 37.67 25.80
C GLU A 107 27.84 39.06 26.28
N VAL A 108 28.65 39.56 27.20
CA VAL A 108 28.40 40.65 28.15
C VAL A 108 28.63 41.99 27.47
N ASP A 109 27.65 42.90 27.43
CA ASP A 109 27.82 44.30 27.87
C ASP A 109 26.57 45.21 27.70
N SER A 110 26.27 45.93 28.79
CA SER A 110 25.58 47.23 28.90
C SER A 110 24.03 47.35 28.77
N PRO A 111 23.35 48.13 29.66
CA PRO A 111 21.90 48.25 29.69
C PRO A 111 21.39 49.49 28.93
N ARG A 112 20.45 49.33 28.00
CA ARG A 112 19.62 50.44 27.49
C ARG A 112 18.14 50.06 27.34
N LYS A 113 17.30 51.04 27.68
CA LYS A 113 15.84 51.01 27.93
C LYS A 113 15.00 50.47 26.78
N CYS A 114 13.94 49.74 27.16
CA CYS A 114 12.94 49.13 26.29
C CYS A 114 11.91 50.14 25.77
N HIS A 115 11.60 50.07 24.47
CA HIS A 115 10.37 50.62 23.89
C HIS A 115 9.71 49.51 23.07
N VAL A 116 8.51 49.09 23.47
CA VAL A 116 7.75 48.02 22.81
C VAL A 116 6.98 48.64 21.65
N SER A 117 7.08 48.05 20.45
CA SER A 117 6.12 48.30 19.37
C SER A 117 5.64 46.95 18.85
N VAL A 118 4.33 46.72 19.00
CA VAL A 118 3.63 45.52 18.56
C VAL A 118 3.32 45.69 17.08
N ALA A 119 3.90 44.86 16.21
CA ALA A 119 3.48 44.76 14.82
C ALA A 119 3.08 43.32 14.51
N ASN A 120 1.78 43.19 14.24
CA ASN A 120 1.02 41.99 13.97
C ASN A 120 1.63 41.09 12.87
N THR A 121 1.52 39.78 13.10
CA THR A 121 1.57 38.72 12.10
C THR A 121 0.40 38.84 11.13
N THR A 122 0.64 38.93 9.82
CA THR A 122 -0.14 38.26 8.75
C THR A 122 0.39 38.63 7.37
N SER A 123 0.78 37.64 6.57
CA SER A 123 0.37 37.55 5.15
C SER A 123 1.01 36.32 4.47
N ILE A 124 0.19 35.29 4.28
CA ILE A 124 0.27 34.37 3.15
C ILE A 124 -0.38 35.10 1.96
N LEU A 125 0.34 35.32 0.85
CA LEU A 125 -0.11 35.00 -0.52
C LEU A 125 0.94 35.40 -1.58
N ASN A 126 1.39 34.40 -2.33
CA ASN A 126 1.67 34.38 -3.77
C ASN A 126 1.56 35.70 -4.57
N HIS A 127 2.65 36.09 -5.24
CA HIS A 127 2.65 36.25 -6.71
C HIS A 127 4.05 36.39 -7.35
N GLN A 128 4.23 35.61 -8.41
CA GLN A 128 4.98 35.85 -9.66
C GLN A 128 6.52 35.82 -9.68
N ASN A 129 7.00 34.77 -10.37
CA ASN A 129 8.34 34.65 -10.95
C ASN A 129 8.46 35.52 -12.23
N GLY A 130 9.52 36.30 -12.32
CA GLY A 130 10.02 36.92 -13.55
C GLY A 130 11.42 37.51 -13.33
N PRO A 131 12.49 37.03 -14.00
CA PRO A 131 13.85 37.50 -13.75
C PRO A 131 14.27 38.58 -14.76
N GLY A 132 14.91 39.64 -14.29
CA GLY A 132 15.59 40.56 -15.21
C GLY A 132 16.11 41.86 -14.61
N GLN A 133 17.45 41.94 -14.51
CA GLN A 133 18.29 43.16 -14.64
C GLN A 133 18.38 44.08 -13.41
N THR A 134 19.48 43.99 -12.67
CA THR A 134 20.66 44.88 -12.69
C THR A 134 20.36 46.35 -12.42
N ASN A 135 20.73 46.83 -11.22
CA ASN A 135 21.76 47.87 -11.10
C ASN A 135 22.19 48.11 -9.66
N SER A 136 23.48 48.38 -9.56
CA SER A 136 24.30 48.64 -8.39
C SER A 136 23.86 49.91 -7.65
N GLY A 137 23.80 49.81 -6.32
CA GLY A 137 23.62 50.95 -5.42
C GLY A 137 24.12 50.60 -4.04
N LEU A 138 25.35 51.03 -3.73
CA LEU A 138 25.92 51.06 -2.39
C LEU A 138 24.95 51.74 -1.41
N ASN A 139 24.48 50.99 -0.42
CA ASN A 139 24.25 51.53 0.92
C ASN A 139 24.33 50.39 1.94
N GLN A 140 25.45 50.39 2.66
CA GLN A 140 25.53 49.79 3.98
C GLN A 140 24.51 50.51 4.87
N GLN A 141 23.42 49.85 5.19
CA GLN A 141 22.62 50.23 6.35
C GLN A 141 22.11 48.95 7.02
N GLN A 142 22.91 48.53 8.00
CA GLN A 142 22.53 47.86 9.24
C GLN A 142 21.19 47.09 9.18
N GLN A 143 21.29 45.78 8.93
CA GLN A 143 20.33 44.85 9.48
C GLN A 143 20.35 44.99 11.01
N HIS A 144 19.39 45.73 11.54
CA HIS A 144 19.13 45.80 12.96
C HIS A 144 18.60 44.43 13.39
N VAL A 145 19.51 43.56 13.81
CA VAL A 145 19.21 42.34 14.55
C VAL A 145 18.61 42.78 15.88
N ALA A 146 17.28 42.67 16.01
CA ALA A 146 16.58 42.97 17.25
C ALA A 146 17.07 42.04 18.38
N PRO A 147 17.17 42.53 19.63
CA PRO A 147 17.99 41.91 20.64
C PRO A 147 17.28 40.70 21.25
N ALA A 148 17.89 39.53 21.11
CA ALA A 148 17.45 38.27 21.71
C ALA A 148 17.36 38.31 23.25
N SER A 149 17.91 39.36 23.89
CA SER A 149 17.86 39.59 25.33
C SER A 149 16.48 40.03 25.85
N LEU A 150 15.59 40.58 25.02
CA LEU A 150 14.26 41.01 25.49
C LEU A 150 13.33 39.81 25.80
N PHE A 151 13.58 38.64 25.19
CA PHE A 151 12.71 37.47 25.32
C PHE A 151 12.78 36.82 26.71
N LEU A 152 13.97 36.68 27.30
CA LEU A 152 14.12 36.16 28.67
C LEU A 152 13.79 37.20 29.76
N LEU A 153 13.81 38.49 29.41
CA LEU A 153 13.43 39.61 30.29
C LEU A 153 11.92 39.91 30.28
N CYS A 154 11.15 39.23 29.42
CA CYS A 154 9.71 39.39 29.31
C CYS A 154 8.99 38.22 30.01
N GLU A 155 8.31 38.52 31.13
CA GLU A 155 7.59 37.52 31.93
C GLU A 155 6.59 36.71 31.08
N ASP A 156 5.94 37.35 30.10
CA ASP A 156 4.99 36.70 29.19
C ASP A 156 5.69 35.71 28.25
N SER A 157 6.90 36.03 27.78
CA SER A 157 7.69 35.12 26.93
C SER A 157 8.17 33.90 27.70
N MET A 158 8.55 34.07 28.98
CA MET A 158 8.89 32.96 29.88
C MET A 158 7.67 32.09 30.19
N LYS A 159 6.49 32.66 30.44
CA LYS A 159 5.24 31.90 30.62
C LYS A 159 4.89 31.08 29.38
N ASN A 160 5.01 31.68 28.19
CA ASN A 160 4.76 31.00 26.92
C ASN A 160 5.77 29.87 26.66
N LEU A 161 7.06 30.08 26.99
CA LEU A 161 8.08 29.05 26.89
C LEU A 161 7.81 27.87 27.82
N THR A 162 7.48 28.13 29.09
CA THR A 162 7.13 27.09 30.06
C THR A 162 5.89 26.31 29.59
N SER A 163 4.85 27.02 29.12
CA SER A 163 3.65 26.38 28.57
C SER A 163 3.96 25.52 27.34
N PHE A 164 4.85 25.99 26.46
CA PHE A 164 5.31 25.21 25.32
C PHE A 164 6.08 23.96 25.75
N LEU A 165 7.00 24.07 26.71
CA LEU A 165 7.81 22.94 27.18
C LEU A 165 6.94 21.86 27.84
N ASP A 166 5.95 22.27 28.65
CA ASP A 166 4.96 21.34 29.23
C ASP A 166 4.13 20.66 28.13
N TYR A 167 3.63 21.45 27.17
CA TYR A 167 2.87 20.92 26.04
C TYR A 167 3.71 19.96 25.20
N TYR A 168 4.96 20.32 24.87
CA TYR A 168 5.89 19.52 24.10
C TYR A 168 6.21 18.21 24.82
N GLY A 169 6.55 18.26 26.11
CA GLY A 169 6.87 17.07 26.90
C GLY A 169 5.72 16.07 26.90
N LYS A 170 4.52 16.54 27.23
CA LYS A 170 3.31 15.71 27.25
C LYS A 170 2.96 15.17 25.86
N THR A 171 2.88 16.06 24.86
CA THR A 171 2.43 15.70 23.52
C THR A 171 3.42 14.80 22.79
N ALA A 172 4.73 15.05 22.92
CA ALA A 172 5.76 14.21 22.31
C ALA A 172 5.79 12.82 22.94
N GLU A 173 5.60 12.71 24.26
CA GLU A 173 5.51 11.40 24.93
C GLU A 173 4.28 10.62 24.47
N GLU A 174 3.10 11.26 24.46
CA GLU A 174 1.84 10.68 23.99
C GLU A 174 1.97 10.21 22.54
N THR A 175 2.50 11.07 21.65
CA THR A 175 2.67 10.76 20.22
C THR A 175 3.66 9.60 20.01
N ARG A 176 4.78 9.54 20.75
CA ARG A 176 5.72 8.40 20.70
C ARG A 176 5.13 7.11 21.25
N ARG A 177 4.24 7.19 22.23
CA ARG A 177 3.51 6.03 22.76
C ARG A 177 2.54 5.49 21.73
N GLU A 178 1.75 6.38 21.12
CA GLU A 178 0.80 6.04 20.06
C GLU A 178 1.52 5.45 18.84
N LEU A 179 2.64 6.02 18.43
CA LEU A 179 3.47 5.52 17.32
C LEU A 179 3.92 4.07 17.55
N ARG A 180 4.36 3.74 18.77
CA ARG A 180 4.80 2.38 19.14
C ARG A 180 3.64 1.39 19.08
N GLU A 181 2.48 1.78 19.60
CA GLU A 181 1.27 0.94 19.58
C GLU A 181 0.79 0.69 18.15
N LYS A 182 0.66 1.74 17.33
CA LYS A 182 0.26 1.64 15.93
C LYS A 182 1.25 0.82 15.09
N SER A 183 2.55 0.97 15.33
CA SER A 183 3.59 0.18 14.66
C SER A 183 3.50 -1.31 15.01
N LYS A 184 3.18 -1.63 16.26
CA LYS A 184 2.92 -3.01 16.70
C LYS A 184 1.70 -3.59 16.01
N GLN A 185 0.58 -2.85 16.00
CA GLN A 185 -0.66 -3.25 15.33
C GLN A 185 -0.43 -3.49 13.82
N LEU A 186 0.33 -2.61 13.16
CA LEU A 186 0.68 -2.76 11.75
C LEU A 186 1.50 -4.05 11.52
N SER A 187 2.46 -4.35 12.40
CA SER A 187 3.28 -5.56 12.29
C SER A 187 2.44 -6.83 12.42
N GLU A 188 1.53 -6.87 13.39
CA GLU A 188 0.60 -7.99 13.58
C GLU A 188 -0.35 -8.17 12.38
N LEU A 189 -0.86 -7.07 11.81
CA LEU A 189 -1.73 -7.13 10.63
C LEU A 189 -0.98 -7.59 9.38
N LYS A 190 0.26 -7.13 9.17
CA LYS A 190 1.12 -7.63 8.08
C LYS A 190 1.39 -9.12 8.18
N GLU A 191 1.65 -9.62 9.40
CA GLU A 191 1.83 -11.06 9.60
C GLU A 191 0.57 -11.86 9.25
N ARG A 192 -0.62 -11.35 9.66
CA ARG A 192 -1.90 -11.97 9.29
C ARG A 192 -2.15 -11.92 7.79
N HIS A 193 -1.82 -10.81 7.13
CA HIS A 193 -1.94 -10.67 5.68
C HIS A 193 -1.13 -11.74 4.96
N VAL A 194 0.16 -11.89 5.30
CA VAL A 194 1.03 -12.91 4.70
C VAL A 194 0.49 -14.33 4.93
N LYS A 195 -0.02 -14.63 6.13
CA LYS A 195 -0.64 -15.93 6.44
C LYS A 195 -1.89 -16.19 5.58
N ALA A 196 -2.73 -15.18 5.41
CA ALA A 196 -3.94 -15.28 4.60
C ALA A 196 -3.62 -15.47 3.10
N GLU A 197 -2.67 -14.71 2.57
CA GLU A 197 -2.17 -14.87 1.19
C GLU A 197 -1.57 -16.26 0.95
N TRP A 198 -0.80 -16.77 1.91
CA TRP A 198 -0.24 -18.12 1.81
C TRP A 198 -1.33 -19.19 1.76
N GLU A 199 -2.35 -19.09 2.61
CA GLU A 199 -3.46 -20.06 2.62
C GLU A 199 -4.32 -19.96 1.36
N LEU A 200 -4.51 -18.74 0.84
CA LEU A 200 -5.16 -18.49 -0.45
C LEU A 200 -4.38 -19.14 -1.60
N ASN A 201 -3.06 -18.93 -1.65
CA ASN A 201 -2.21 -19.52 -2.68
C ASN A 201 -2.17 -21.06 -2.58
N LYS A 202 -2.13 -21.60 -1.36
CA LYS A 202 -2.21 -23.04 -1.11
C LYS A 202 -3.55 -23.64 -1.56
N ARG A 203 -4.66 -22.95 -1.32
CA ARG A 203 -5.99 -23.38 -1.80
C ARG A 203 -6.09 -23.30 -3.33
N ARG A 204 -5.58 -22.24 -3.96
CA ARG A 204 -5.46 -22.15 -5.43
C ARG A 204 -4.57 -23.25 -6.01
N GLY A 205 -3.43 -23.54 -5.39
CA GLY A 205 -2.54 -24.63 -5.82
C GLY A 205 -3.20 -26.02 -5.70
N LYS A 206 -4.04 -26.26 -4.69
CA LYS A 206 -4.84 -27.49 -4.64
C LYS A 206 -5.85 -27.60 -5.80
N MET A 207 -6.32 -26.48 -6.33
CA MET A 207 -7.29 -26.41 -7.43
C MET A 207 -6.62 -26.61 -8.79
N GLU A 208 -5.48 -25.96 -9.00
CA GLU A 208 -4.72 -26.04 -10.25
C GLU A 208 -4.08 -27.43 -10.45
N TYR A 209 -3.76 -28.11 -9.35
CA TYR A 209 -3.09 -29.41 -9.34
C TYR A 209 -3.92 -30.54 -8.72
N ASP A 210 -5.26 -30.52 -8.81
CA ASP A 210 -6.04 -31.72 -8.47
C ASP A 210 -5.84 -32.76 -9.60
N LYS A 211 -4.80 -33.58 -9.42
CA LYS A 211 -4.17 -34.45 -10.44
C LYS A 211 -5.13 -35.43 -11.14
N ASN A 212 -6.34 -35.59 -10.62
CA ASN A 212 -7.26 -36.64 -11.01
C ASN A 212 -8.66 -36.13 -11.42
N LYS A 213 -8.83 -34.84 -11.76
CA LYS A 213 -10.17 -34.30 -12.06
C LYS A 213 -10.32 -33.63 -13.43
N ARG A 214 -9.47 -33.99 -14.39
CA ARG A 214 -9.60 -33.58 -15.79
C ARG A 214 -10.24 -34.69 -16.62
N VAL A 215 -11.26 -34.36 -17.39
CA VAL A 215 -11.85 -35.27 -18.40
C VAL A 215 -11.56 -34.72 -19.78
N ILE A 216 -11.04 -35.61 -20.62
CA ILE A 216 -10.88 -35.36 -22.04
C ILE A 216 -11.96 -36.14 -22.79
N GLY A 217 -12.82 -35.42 -23.48
CA GLY A 217 -13.78 -35.96 -24.44
C GLY A 217 -13.21 -35.87 -25.84
N ILE A 218 -13.14 -37.00 -26.55
CA ILE A 218 -12.76 -37.07 -27.95
C ILE A 218 -13.98 -37.58 -28.71
N ARG A 219 -14.62 -36.71 -29.48
CA ARG A 219 -15.74 -37.07 -30.35
C ARG A 219 -15.20 -37.31 -31.75
N LEU A 220 -15.45 -38.51 -32.25
CA LEU A 220 -15.01 -38.97 -33.55
C LEU A 220 -16.22 -39.14 -34.47
N ILE A 221 -16.10 -38.59 -35.67
CA ILE A 221 -17.04 -38.83 -36.76
C ILE A 221 -16.24 -39.48 -37.88
N GLY A 222 -16.64 -40.67 -38.30
CA GLY A 222 -15.93 -41.42 -39.33
C GLY A 222 -16.81 -42.40 -40.08
N VAL A 223 -16.23 -43.01 -41.11
CA VAL A 223 -16.83 -44.08 -41.91
C VAL A 223 -15.95 -45.32 -41.92
#